data_AF-A0AAQ3QRY8-F1
#
_entry.id   AF-A0AAQ3QRY8-F1
#
_cell.length_a   1.000
_cell.length_b   1.000
_cell.length_c   1.000
_cell.angle_alpha   90.00
_cell.angle_beta   90.00
_cell.angle_gamma   90.00
#
_symmetry.space_group_name_H-M   'P 1'
#
loop_
_entity.id
_entity.type
_entity.pdbx_description
1 polymer ?
#
loop_
_entity_poly.entity_id
_entity_poly.type
_entity_poly.pdbx_seq_one_letter_code
_entity_poly.pdbx_strand_id
1 'polypeptide(L)'
;MADLPDTDAQDQIQDFFAHEEFLAFFDFHLPGASGRDLEGLCKVARPQPDARDRVDYVCLTFIVDTPSKQKEELIEKVMGRLNDKAFKRHIPTMRTMTSVPTSNRQAENYIHQMDLIFGKHAELDIRELIPMIMFTIRKEAGLKTESPQWWDDEAVKPQPTAAEKANWGNRFKALFKAMSS
;
A
#
# COMPACT_ATOMS: atom_id res chain seq x y z
N MET A 1 1.79 -27.21 16.77
CA MET A 1 1.67 -25.82 16.28
C MET A 1 2.13 -24.95 17.42
N ALA A 2 3.37 -24.45 17.35
CA ALA A 2 3.87 -23.52 18.35
C ALA A 2 3.47 -22.11 17.88
N ASP A 3 2.72 -21.40 18.72
CA ASP A 3 2.54 -19.95 18.57
C ASP A 3 3.91 -19.29 18.65
N LEU A 4 4.27 -18.54 17.61
CA LEU A 4 5.45 -17.70 17.63
C LEU A 4 5.18 -16.49 18.54
N PRO A 5 6.11 -16.11 19.44
CA PRO A 5 5.93 -14.96 20.31
C PRO A 5 5.88 -13.66 19.51
N ASP A 6 5.00 -12.72 19.90
CA ASP A 6 4.75 -11.42 19.24
C ASP A 6 6.04 -10.59 18.99
N THR A 7 7.12 -10.85 19.73
CA THR A 7 8.43 -10.18 19.63
C THR A 7 9.18 -10.51 18.33
N ASP A 8 9.17 -11.77 17.89
CA ASP A 8 9.88 -12.18 16.66
C ASP A 8 9.21 -11.59 15.40
N ALA A 9 7.90 -11.37 15.46
CA ALA A 9 7.16 -10.68 14.42
C ALA A 9 7.56 -9.20 14.36
N GLN A 10 7.75 -8.53 15.50
CA GLN A 10 8.19 -7.12 15.56
C GLN A 10 9.61 -6.90 15.03
N ASP A 11 10.51 -7.85 15.24
CA ASP A 11 11.88 -7.75 14.74
C ASP A 11 11.94 -8.05 13.22
N GLN A 12 11.15 -9.00 12.73
CA GLN A 12 10.98 -9.24 11.29
C GLN A 12 10.24 -8.09 10.58
N ILE A 13 9.32 -7.42 11.29
CA ILE A 13 8.70 -6.17 10.87
C ILE A 13 9.79 -5.12 10.64
N GLN A 14 10.71 -4.93 11.59
CA GLN A 14 11.81 -3.97 11.46
C GLN A 14 12.79 -4.33 10.33
N ASP A 15 13.11 -5.62 10.15
CA ASP A 15 14.03 -6.07 9.10
C ASP A 15 13.45 -5.90 7.67
N PHE A 16 12.14 -6.03 7.47
CA PHE A 16 11.51 -5.71 6.17
C PHE A 16 11.51 -4.19 5.91
N PHE A 17 11.34 -3.37 6.95
CA PHE A 17 11.54 -1.92 6.88
C PHE A 17 13.01 -1.50 6.75
N ALA A 18 13.98 -2.43 6.91
CA ALA A 18 15.40 -2.09 6.87
C ALA A 18 15.92 -1.68 5.49
N HIS A 19 15.12 -1.81 4.43
CA HIS A 19 15.49 -1.38 3.07
C HIS A 19 14.56 -0.34 2.45
N GLU A 20 13.40 -0.08 3.06
CA GLU A 20 12.44 0.93 2.61
C GLU A 20 12.05 1.86 3.76
N GLU A 21 12.12 3.16 3.52
CA GLU A 21 11.59 4.20 4.39
C GLU A 21 10.07 4.27 4.24
N PHE A 22 9.35 4.07 5.35
CA PHE A 22 7.89 4.21 5.39
C PHE A 22 7.51 5.69 5.41
N LEU A 23 6.82 6.15 4.36
CA LEU A 23 6.51 7.56 4.17
C LEU A 23 5.14 7.95 4.71
N ALA A 24 4.12 7.20 4.28
CA ALA A 24 2.74 7.48 4.60
C ALA A 24 1.85 6.26 4.35
N PHE A 25 0.66 6.26 4.93
CA PHE A 25 -0.39 5.31 4.58
C PHE A 25 -1.73 6.00 4.45
N PHE A 26 -2.68 5.34 3.79
CA PHE A 26 -4.05 5.80 3.73
C PHE A 26 -5.01 4.63 3.62
N ASP A 27 -6.13 4.73 4.30
CA ASP A 27 -7.26 3.83 4.11
C ASP A 27 -7.99 4.17 2.80
N PHE A 28 -8.51 3.14 2.15
CA PHE A 28 -9.32 3.27 0.95
C PHE A 28 -10.55 2.38 1.01
N HIS A 29 -11.60 2.79 0.30
CA HIS A 29 -12.80 1.99 0.14
C HIS A 29 -13.42 2.14 -1.25
N LEU A 30 -13.96 1.05 -1.79
CA LEU A 30 -14.85 1.05 -2.93
C LEU A 30 -16.28 0.81 -2.41
N PRO A 31 -17.18 1.81 -2.46
CA PRO A 31 -18.56 1.59 -2.07
C PRO A 31 -19.22 0.64 -3.07
N GLY A 32 -19.69 -0.52 -2.58
CA GLY A 32 -20.42 -1.51 -3.36
C GLY A 32 -21.88 -1.65 -2.90
N ALA A 33 -22.74 -2.20 -3.76
CA ALA A 33 -24.07 -2.64 -3.34
C ALA A 33 -24.01 -4.05 -2.76
N SER A 34 -24.63 -4.24 -1.58
CA SER A 34 -24.87 -5.54 -0.92
C SER A 34 -23.61 -6.38 -0.68
N GLY A 35 -22.70 -5.93 0.19
CA GLY A 35 -21.53 -6.71 0.65
C GLY A 35 -20.40 -6.89 -0.38
N ARG A 36 -20.46 -6.16 -1.50
CA ARG A 36 -19.40 -6.06 -2.51
C ARG A 36 -18.53 -4.81 -2.34
N ASP A 37 -18.55 -4.26 -1.13
CA ASP A 37 -17.62 -3.22 -0.73
C ASP A 37 -16.21 -3.79 -0.63
N LEU A 38 -15.25 -2.98 -1.05
CA LEU A 38 -13.85 -3.23 -0.76
C LEU A 38 -13.40 -2.17 0.22
N GLU A 39 -12.63 -2.59 1.20
CA GLU A 39 -11.92 -1.71 2.11
C GLU A 39 -10.53 -2.26 2.33
N GLY A 40 -9.58 -1.36 2.58
CA GLY A 40 -8.20 -1.75 2.72
C GLY A 40 -7.31 -0.58 3.09
N LEU A 41 -6.04 -0.92 3.25
CA LEU A 41 -4.97 0.01 3.61
C LEU A 41 -3.94 0.02 2.48
N CYS A 42 -3.50 1.20 2.08
CA CYS A 42 -2.33 1.34 1.21
C CYS A 42 -1.16 1.90 2.03
N LYS A 43 -0.07 1.11 2.11
CA LYS A 43 1.24 1.58 2.56
C LYS A 43 1.94 2.28 1.41
N VAL A 44 2.64 3.38 1.69
CA VAL A 44 3.52 4.08 0.75
C VAL A 44 4.93 4.14 1.32
N ALA A 45 5.90 3.64 0.57
CA ALA A 45 7.30 3.59 0.98
C ALA A 45 8.23 3.97 -0.18
N ARG A 46 9.50 4.26 0.13
CA ARG A 46 10.57 4.47 -0.86
C ARG A 46 11.87 3.79 -0.41
N PRO A 47 12.86 3.56 -1.29
CA PRO A 47 14.20 3.15 -0.87
C PRO A 47 14.80 4.07 0.17
N GLN A 48 15.58 3.53 1.11
CA GLN A 48 16.33 4.37 2.05
C GLN A 48 17.36 5.27 1.31
N PRO A 49 17.57 6.52 1.77
CA PRO A 49 18.42 7.51 1.07
C PRO A 49 19.90 7.12 0.89
N ASP A 50 20.40 6.21 1.72
CA ASP A 50 21.79 5.72 1.69
C ASP A 50 22.03 4.58 0.71
N ALA A 51 20.98 4.10 0.03
CA ALA A 51 21.05 3.14 -1.07
C ALA A 51 21.64 3.79 -2.33
N ARG A 52 22.94 4.13 -2.27
CA ARG A 52 23.73 4.60 -3.41
C ARG A 52 23.54 3.59 -4.56
N ASP A 53 23.14 4.09 -5.72
CA ASP A 53 22.93 3.35 -6.99
C ASP A 53 21.54 2.74 -7.28
N ARG A 54 20.50 3.04 -6.50
CA ARG A 54 19.16 2.48 -6.77
C ARG A 54 18.23 3.37 -7.59
N VAL A 55 17.38 2.69 -8.37
CA VAL A 55 16.26 3.23 -9.14
C VAL A 55 15.37 4.05 -8.22
N ASP A 56 15.00 5.25 -8.63
CA ASP A 56 14.05 6.09 -7.88
C ASP A 56 12.65 5.51 -8.05
N TYR A 57 12.06 5.03 -6.96
CA TYR A 57 10.72 4.46 -6.98
C TYR A 57 9.92 4.75 -5.71
N VAL A 58 8.60 4.72 -5.86
CA VAL A 58 7.64 4.70 -4.76
C VAL A 58 6.92 3.35 -4.76
N CYS A 59 7.02 2.63 -3.65
CA CYS A 59 6.34 1.35 -3.44
C CYS A 59 4.97 1.60 -2.80
N LEU A 60 3.93 1.05 -3.43
CA LEU A 60 2.57 1.02 -2.95
C LEU A 60 2.21 -0.42 -2.58
N THR A 61 1.85 -0.66 -1.32
CA THR A 61 1.38 -1.97 -0.88
C THR A 61 -0.07 -1.87 -0.46
N PHE A 62 -0.97 -2.41 -1.28
CA PHE A 62 -2.38 -2.51 -0.98
C PHE A 62 -2.64 -3.80 -0.20
N ILE A 63 -3.33 -3.68 0.93
CA ILE A 63 -3.76 -4.79 1.78
C ILE A 63 -5.28 -4.69 1.88
N VAL A 64 -5.98 -5.69 1.39
CA VAL A 64 -7.44 -5.68 1.24
C VAL A 64 -8.00 -6.91 1.92
N ASP A 65 -9.01 -6.71 2.76
CA ASP A 65 -9.74 -7.82 3.38
C ASP A 65 -10.62 -8.50 2.31
N THR A 66 -10.29 -9.74 1.94
CA THR A 66 -10.98 -10.52 0.89
C THR A 66 -11.43 -11.89 1.40
N PRO A 67 -12.44 -11.94 2.30
CA PRO A 67 -12.97 -13.19 2.84
C PRO A 67 -13.76 -14.02 1.80
N SER A 68 -13.93 -13.53 0.57
CA SER A 68 -14.66 -14.23 -0.47
C SER A 68 -14.01 -14.06 -1.85
N LYS A 69 -14.17 -15.09 -2.68
CA LYS A 69 -13.73 -15.07 -4.08
C LYS A 69 -14.32 -13.90 -4.89
N GLN A 70 -15.53 -13.47 -4.56
CA GLN A 70 -16.16 -12.33 -5.22
C GLN A 70 -15.43 -11.01 -4.92
N LYS A 71 -14.95 -10.84 -3.67
CA LYS A 71 -14.13 -9.68 -3.30
C LYS A 71 -12.74 -9.76 -3.95
N GLU A 72 -12.17 -10.96 -4.05
CA GLU A 72 -10.91 -11.22 -4.77
C GLU A 72 -10.99 -10.85 -6.26
N GLU A 73 -11.99 -11.35 -6.99
CA GLU A 73 -12.21 -11.01 -8.40
C GLU A 73 -12.47 -9.50 -8.60
N LEU A 74 -13.16 -8.86 -7.64
CA LEU A 74 -13.41 -7.43 -7.68
C LEU A 74 -12.12 -6.63 -7.48
N ILE A 75 -11.29 -6.97 -6.49
CA ILE A 75 -10.04 -6.25 -6.24
C ILE A 75 -9.04 -6.45 -7.39
N GLU A 76 -8.97 -7.64 -7.99
CA GLU A 76 -8.15 -7.88 -9.19
C GLU A 76 -8.57 -6.96 -10.34
N LYS A 77 -9.88 -6.83 -10.58
CA LYS A 77 -10.40 -5.93 -11.62
C LYS A 77 -10.12 -4.46 -11.31
N VAL A 78 -10.20 -4.06 -10.05
CA VAL A 78 -9.90 -2.70 -9.60
C VAL A 78 -8.41 -2.39 -9.78
N MET A 79 -7.53 -3.28 -9.32
CA MET A 79 -6.08 -3.14 -9.43
C MET A 79 -5.61 -3.17 -10.90
N GLY A 80 -6.24 -3.97 -11.76
CA GLY A 80 -5.92 -4.00 -13.20
C GLY A 80 -6.16 -2.67 -13.93
N ARG A 81 -6.91 -1.73 -13.35
CA ARG A 81 -7.08 -0.36 -13.88
C ARG A 81 -5.88 0.54 -13.57
N LEU A 82 -5.12 0.21 -12.53
CA LEU A 82 -3.91 0.92 -12.10
C LEU A 82 -2.71 0.37 -12.86
N ASN A 83 -2.54 0.82 -14.10
CA ASN A 83 -1.45 0.42 -14.98
C ASN A 83 -0.59 1.64 -15.40
N ASP A 84 0.48 1.38 -16.16
CA ASP A 84 1.41 2.41 -16.63
C ASP A 84 0.70 3.62 -17.27
N LYS A 85 -0.31 3.37 -18.10
CA LYS A 85 -1.04 4.42 -18.82
C LYS A 85 -1.89 5.26 -17.87
N ALA A 86 -2.46 4.65 -16.84
CA ALA A 86 -3.24 5.33 -15.81
C ALA A 86 -2.35 6.31 -15.03
N PHE A 87 -1.20 5.84 -14.52
CA PHE A 87 -0.28 6.69 -13.78
C PHE A 87 0.41 7.75 -14.63
N LYS A 88 0.91 7.42 -15.83
CA LYS A 88 1.57 8.41 -16.72
C LYS A 88 0.67 9.57 -17.13
N ARG A 89 -0.65 9.38 -17.15
CA ARG A 89 -1.61 10.44 -17.48
C ARG A 89 -1.58 11.58 -16.46
N HIS A 90 -1.35 11.24 -15.19
CA HIS A 90 -1.42 12.18 -14.08
C HIS A 90 -0.03 12.45 -13.46
N ILE A 91 0.94 11.57 -13.70
CA ILE A 91 2.32 11.65 -13.22
C ILE A 91 3.27 11.44 -14.41
N PRO A 92 3.48 12.46 -15.28
CA PRO A 92 4.25 12.30 -16.51
C PRO A 92 5.74 11.95 -16.29
N THR A 93 6.27 12.22 -15.10
CA THR A 93 7.65 11.89 -14.69
C THR A 93 7.84 10.40 -14.39
N MET A 94 6.76 9.64 -14.20
CA MET A 94 6.83 8.19 -14.00
C MET A 94 7.28 7.50 -15.28
N ARG A 95 8.36 6.73 -15.20
CA ARG A 95 8.94 6.01 -16.33
C ARG A 95 8.21 4.70 -16.62
N THR A 96 7.96 3.90 -15.59
CA THR A 96 7.32 2.59 -15.71
C THR A 96 6.80 2.16 -14.34
N MET A 97 6.01 1.10 -14.28
CA MET A 97 5.66 0.45 -13.01
C MET A 97 5.87 -1.07 -13.05
N THR A 98 6.09 -1.64 -11.88
CA THR A 98 5.85 -3.07 -11.61
C THR A 98 4.53 -3.21 -10.86
N SER A 99 3.90 -4.38 -10.98
CA SER A 99 2.63 -4.68 -10.32
C SER A 99 2.58 -6.18 -10.09
N VAL A 100 2.57 -6.57 -8.82
CA VAL A 100 2.64 -7.97 -8.40
C VAL A 100 1.56 -8.22 -7.34
N PRO A 101 0.53 -9.02 -7.65
CA PRO A 101 -0.39 -9.51 -6.63
C PRO A 101 0.28 -10.65 -5.86
N THR A 102 0.11 -10.64 -4.54
CA THR A 102 0.43 -11.73 -3.63
C THR A 102 -0.87 -12.23 -3.04
N SER A 103 -1.38 -13.34 -3.58
CA SER A 103 -2.52 -14.05 -3.00
C SER A 103 -1.98 -15.16 -2.08
N ASN A 104 -2.04 -14.97 -0.76
CA ASN A 104 -1.84 -16.09 0.15
C ASN A 104 -3.18 -16.80 0.35
N ARG A 105 -3.35 -18.01 -0.23
CA ARG A 105 -4.59 -18.80 -0.14
C ARG A 105 -5.01 -19.15 1.29
N GLN A 106 -4.14 -18.98 2.29
CA GLN A 106 -4.41 -19.20 3.71
C GLN A 106 -4.68 -17.91 4.49
N ALA A 107 -4.55 -16.75 3.87
CA ALA A 107 -4.92 -15.47 4.45
C ALA A 107 -6.22 -15.02 3.78
N GLU A 108 -7.21 -14.58 4.55
CA GLU A 108 -8.44 -13.96 4.02
C GLU A 108 -8.17 -12.54 3.46
N ASN A 109 -6.96 -12.31 2.94
CA ASN A 109 -6.43 -11.01 2.56
C ASN A 109 -5.76 -11.09 1.19
N TYR A 110 -6.05 -10.09 0.38
CA TYR A 110 -5.41 -9.85 -0.89
C TYR A 110 -4.35 -8.78 -0.73
N ILE A 111 -3.15 -9.05 -1.20
CA ILE A 111 -2.04 -8.11 -1.14
C ILE A 111 -1.59 -7.81 -2.56
N HIS A 112 -1.32 -6.55 -2.84
CA HIS A 112 -0.84 -6.12 -4.14
C HIS A 112 0.24 -5.07 -3.97
N GLN A 113 1.44 -5.37 -4.46
CA GLN A 113 2.54 -4.42 -4.50
C GLN A 113 2.65 -3.79 -5.88
N MET A 114 2.81 -2.47 -5.93
CA MET A 114 3.11 -1.73 -7.14
C MET A 114 4.30 -0.81 -6.89
N ASP A 115 5.37 -0.95 -7.67
CA ASP A 115 6.50 -0.03 -7.60
C ASP A 115 6.43 0.93 -8.78
N LEU A 116 6.16 2.21 -8.49
CA LEU A 116 6.16 3.28 -9.48
C LEU A 116 7.60 3.76 -9.66
N ILE A 117 8.19 3.51 -10.81
CA ILE A 117 9.58 3.79 -11.12
C ILE A 117 9.71 5.11 -11.88
N PHE A 118 10.56 6.00 -11.39
CA PHE A 118 10.82 7.31 -11.95
C PHE A 118 12.14 7.35 -12.73
N GLY A 119 12.28 8.36 -13.59
CA GLY A 119 13.58 8.71 -14.17
C GLY A 119 14.55 9.19 -13.08
N LYS A 120 15.84 9.42 -13.42
CA LYS A 120 16.85 9.91 -12.46
C LYS A 120 16.28 11.08 -11.66
N HIS A 121 16.23 10.91 -10.33
CA HIS A 121 15.71 11.83 -9.33
C HIS A 121 14.40 12.47 -9.77
N ALA A 122 13.27 11.87 -9.36
CA ALA A 122 12.03 12.59 -9.34
C ALA A 122 12.27 13.90 -8.56
N GLU A 123 12.41 15.02 -9.27
CA GLU A 123 12.54 16.35 -8.68
C GLU A 123 11.24 16.76 -7.94
N LEU A 124 10.22 15.88 -7.95
CA LEU A 124 8.97 16.06 -7.25
C LEU A 124 9.17 15.75 -5.77
N ASP A 125 8.83 16.72 -4.94
CA ASP A 125 8.68 16.53 -3.51
C ASP A 125 7.69 15.39 -3.24
N ILE A 126 8.06 14.48 -2.32
CA ILE A 126 7.22 13.36 -1.93
C ILE A 126 5.86 13.82 -1.38
N ARG A 127 5.82 15.00 -0.76
CA ARG A 127 4.60 15.65 -0.26
C ARG A 127 3.67 16.09 -1.39
N GLU A 128 4.18 16.28 -2.60
CA GLU A 128 3.39 16.56 -3.81
C GLU A 128 3.05 15.28 -4.58
N LEU A 129 4.00 14.34 -4.65
CA LEU A 129 3.86 13.10 -5.40
C LEU A 129 2.76 12.18 -4.83
N ILE A 130 2.70 12.00 -3.51
CA ILE A 130 1.70 11.11 -2.88
C ILE A 130 0.26 11.57 -3.16
N PRO A 131 -0.10 12.86 -3.02
CA PRO A 131 -1.41 13.35 -3.46
C PRO A 131 -1.74 13.05 -4.93
N MET A 132 -0.77 13.12 -5.84
CA MET A 132 -0.96 12.78 -7.27
C MET A 132 -1.21 11.28 -7.47
N ILE A 133 -0.47 10.43 -6.74
CA ILE A 133 -0.69 8.98 -6.70
C ILE A 133 -2.11 8.68 -6.22
N MET A 134 -2.51 9.25 -5.08
CA MET A 134 -3.84 9.06 -4.53
C MET A 134 -4.94 9.57 -5.47
N PHE A 135 -4.73 10.72 -6.12
CA PHE A 135 -5.64 11.22 -7.14
C PHE A 135 -5.81 10.22 -8.29
N THR A 136 -4.70 9.66 -8.78
CA THR A 136 -4.72 8.64 -9.83
C THR A 136 -5.50 7.41 -9.39
N ILE A 137 -5.25 6.92 -8.17
CA ILE A 137 -5.98 5.80 -7.58
C ILE A 137 -7.48 6.08 -7.54
N ARG A 138 -7.88 7.27 -7.05
CA ARG A 138 -9.31 7.64 -7.02
C ARG A 138 -9.92 7.72 -8.41
N LYS A 139 -9.21 8.32 -9.37
CA LYS A 139 -9.74 8.60 -10.70
C LYS A 139 -9.85 7.37 -11.58
N GLU A 140 -8.84 6.50 -11.54
CA GLU A 140 -8.70 5.38 -12.48
C GLU A 140 -9.28 4.09 -11.89
N ALA A 141 -9.11 3.84 -10.59
CA ALA A 141 -9.67 2.67 -9.93
C ALA A 141 -11.09 2.90 -9.36
N GLY A 142 -11.50 4.16 -9.14
CA GLY A 142 -12.78 4.51 -8.53
C GLY A 142 -12.82 4.32 -7.01
N LEU A 143 -11.65 4.09 -6.39
CA LEU A 143 -11.51 4.01 -4.95
C LEU A 143 -11.74 5.38 -4.33
N LYS A 144 -12.35 5.44 -3.16
CA LYS A 144 -12.28 6.60 -2.27
C LYS A 144 -11.10 6.37 -1.33
N THR A 145 -10.36 7.42 -1.03
CA THR A 145 -9.25 7.36 -0.08
C THR A 145 -9.47 8.39 1.01
N GLU A 146 -9.01 8.10 2.21
CA GLU A 146 -8.82 9.12 3.23
C GLU A 146 -7.58 9.98 2.93
N SER A 147 -7.31 10.98 3.76
CA SER A 147 -6.06 11.75 3.69
C SER A 147 -4.87 10.87 4.06
N PRO A 148 -3.69 11.07 3.44
CA PRO A 148 -2.50 10.33 3.82
C PRO A 148 -2.09 10.70 5.24
N GLN A 149 -1.83 9.68 6.06
CA GLN A 149 -1.22 9.82 7.37
C GLN A 149 0.29 9.64 7.20
N TRP A 150 1.04 10.70 7.50
CA TRP A 150 2.49 10.73 7.33
C TRP A 150 3.19 10.12 8.54
N TRP A 151 4.22 9.32 8.28
CA TRP A 151 4.95 8.61 9.32
C TRP A 151 5.72 9.58 10.24
N ASP A 152 6.32 10.62 9.67
CA ASP A 152 7.23 11.55 10.36
C ASP A 152 6.54 12.79 10.98
N ASP A 153 5.24 12.99 10.75
CA ASP A 153 4.56 14.16 11.32
C ASP A 153 4.15 13.92 12.77
N GLU A 154 5.03 14.22 13.73
CA GLU A 154 4.67 14.30 15.16
C GLU A 154 3.73 15.48 15.47
N ALA A 155 3.73 16.52 14.64
CA ALA A 155 3.15 17.82 14.98
C ALA A 155 1.62 17.90 14.81
N VAL A 156 1.00 17.09 13.93
CA VAL A 156 -0.46 17.06 13.72
C VAL A 156 -0.89 15.64 13.30
N LYS A 157 -0.78 14.67 14.21
CA LYS A 157 -1.40 13.36 14.00
C LYS A 157 -2.90 13.48 14.29
N PRO A 158 -3.82 13.38 13.32
CA PRO A 158 -5.19 12.99 13.66
C PRO A 158 -5.06 11.68 14.46
N GLN A 159 -5.48 11.68 15.73
CA GLN A 159 -5.31 10.50 16.55
C GLN A 159 -6.24 9.41 16.01
N PRO A 160 -5.69 8.31 15.50
CA PRO A 160 -6.51 7.27 14.95
C PRO A 160 -7.30 6.60 16.06
N THR A 161 -8.54 6.27 15.76
CA THR A 161 -9.44 5.61 16.71
C THR A 161 -8.87 4.25 17.12
N ALA A 162 -9.29 3.73 18.27
CA ALA A 162 -8.85 2.40 18.72
C ALA A 162 -9.22 1.30 17.69
N ALA A 163 -10.33 1.49 16.97
CA ALA A 163 -10.75 0.60 15.89
C ALA A 163 -9.82 0.68 14.67
N GLU A 164 -9.41 1.89 14.25
CA GLU A 164 -8.41 2.08 13.20
C GLU A 164 -7.08 1.41 13.57
N LYS A 165 -6.56 1.66 14.77
CA LYS A 165 -5.31 1.04 15.24
C LYS A 165 -5.38 -0.49 15.27
N ALA A 166 -6.50 -1.06 15.71
CA ALA A 166 -6.70 -2.51 15.73
C ALA A 166 -6.75 -3.09 14.30
N ASN A 167 -7.47 -2.42 13.38
CA ASN A 167 -7.55 -2.81 11.99
C ASN A 167 -6.18 -2.75 11.30
N TRP A 168 -5.38 -1.72 11.58
CA TRP A 168 -4.02 -1.63 11.06
C TRP A 168 -3.14 -2.78 11.54
N GLY A 169 -3.19 -3.10 12.85
CA GLY A 169 -2.45 -4.22 13.41
C GLY A 169 -2.78 -5.54 12.69
N ASN A 170 -4.06 -5.80 12.42
CA ASN A 170 -4.50 -7.00 11.70
C ASN A 170 -4.01 -7.03 10.24
N ARG A 171 -4.09 -5.89 9.53
CA ARG A 171 -3.68 -5.78 8.12
C ARG A 171 -2.17 -5.89 7.95
N PHE A 172 -1.41 -5.26 8.84
CA PHE A 172 0.04 -5.43 8.85
C PHE A 172 0.42 -6.89 9.18
N LYS A 173 -0.21 -7.52 10.18
CA LYS A 173 0.00 -8.96 10.46
C LYS A 173 -0.28 -9.84 9.24
N ALA A 174 -1.32 -9.53 8.46
CA ALA A 174 -1.63 -10.23 7.21
C ALA A 174 -0.53 -10.10 6.15
N LEU A 175 0.03 -8.89 5.99
CA LEU A 175 1.18 -8.65 5.12
C LEU A 175 2.35 -9.54 5.48
N PHE A 176 2.71 -9.62 6.75
CA PHE A 176 3.81 -10.47 7.19
C PHE A 176 3.55 -11.95 6.93
N LYS A 177 2.36 -12.46 7.26
CA LYS A 177 2.00 -13.85 6.99
C LYS A 177 2.08 -14.21 5.49
N ALA A 178 1.78 -13.28 4.60
CA ALA A 178 1.90 -13.49 3.15
C ALA A 178 3.34 -13.51 2.64
N MET A 179 4.28 -12.85 3.34
CA MET A 179 5.69 -12.79 2.96
C MET A 179 6.52 -13.94 3.53
N SER A 180 6.09 -14.54 4.65
CA SER A 180 6.78 -15.67 5.31
C SER A 180 6.43 -17.06 4.75
N SER A 181 5.63 -17.13 3.69
CA SER A 181 5.11 -18.36 3.06
C SER A 181 5.61 -18.52 1.63
#